data_AF-A0A2G2Z957-F1
#
_entry.id   AF-A0A2G2Z957-F1
#
_cell.length_a   1.000
_cell.length_b   1.000
_cell.length_c   1.000
_cell.angle_alpha   90.00
_cell.angle_beta   90.00
_cell.angle_gamma   90.00
#
_symmetry.space_group_name_H-M   'P 1'
#
loop_
_entity.id
_entity.type
_entity.pdbx_description
1 polymer ?
#
loop_
_entity_poly.entity_id
_entity_poly.type
_entity_poly.pdbx_seq_one_letter_code
_entity_poly.pdbx_strand_id
1 'polypeptide(L)'
;MELVTGLAILDENRSEETRYLVEWFWKIKSNKENLLAFVDPALDAKEDIYKSICIVVELAGHCTARDPNRRPDMSHVVDVVGQLVES
;
A
#
# COMPACT_ATOMS: atom_id res chain seq x y z
N MET A 1 0.74 -3.30 -2.67
CA MET A 1 -0.70 -3.09 -2.42
C MET A 1 -1.36 -4.40 -2.07
N GLU A 2 -1.30 -5.41 -2.95
CA GLU A 2 -1.82 -6.77 -2.66
C GLU A 2 -1.28 -7.32 -1.34
N LEU A 3 0.04 -7.22 -1.10
CA LEU A 3 0.67 -7.66 0.15
C LEU A 3 0.18 -6.92 1.41
N VAL A 4 -0.26 -5.67 1.28
CA VAL A 4 -0.72 -4.87 2.43
C VAL A 4 -2.19 -5.17 2.72
N THR A 5 -2.99 -5.46 1.70
CA THR A 5 -4.45 -5.57 1.83
C THR A 5 -4.96 -7.01 1.78
N GLY A 6 -4.17 -7.97 1.29
CA GLY A 6 -4.61 -9.33 1.02
C GLY A 6 -5.61 -9.46 -0.14
N LEU A 7 -5.70 -8.43 -1.00
CA LEU A 7 -6.69 -8.34 -2.07
C LEU A 7 -6.01 -8.47 -3.42
N ALA A 8 -6.68 -9.13 -4.37
CA ALA A 8 -6.19 -9.23 -5.75
C ALA A 8 -6.22 -7.87 -6.46
N ILE A 9 -5.28 -7.64 -7.39
CA ILE A 9 -5.24 -6.43 -8.25
C ILE A 9 -6.55 -6.20 -9.01
N LEU A 10 -7.18 -7.28 -9.47
CA LEU A 10 -8.46 -7.30 -10.15
C LEU A 10 -9.36 -8.36 -9.52
N ASP A 11 -10.54 -7.96 -9.04
CA ASP A 11 -11.56 -8.87 -8.54
C ASP A 11 -12.94 -8.50 -9.10
N GLU A 12 -13.45 -9.34 -10.00
CA GLU A 12 -14.73 -9.12 -10.69
C GLU A 12 -15.93 -9.23 -9.74
N ASN A 13 -15.78 -9.90 -8.60
CA ASN A 13 -16.85 -10.08 -7.61
C ASN A 13 -17.04 -8.85 -6.71
N ARG A 14 -16.11 -7.90 -6.73
CA ARG A 14 -16.18 -6.64 -5.97
C ARG A 14 -17.01 -5.60 -6.71
N SER A 15 -17.47 -4.59 -5.95
CA SER A 15 -18.14 -3.43 -6.53
C SER A 15 -17.25 -2.74 -7.56
N GLU A 16 -17.85 -2.07 -8.55
CA GLU A 16 -17.12 -1.35 -9.60
C GLU A 16 -16.07 -0.38 -9.04
N GLU A 17 -16.38 0.26 -7.91
CA GLU A 17 -15.50 1.22 -7.24
C GLU A 17 -14.24 0.60 -6.60
N THR A 18 -14.26 -0.71 -6.32
CA THR A 18 -13.21 -1.45 -5.62
C THR A 18 -12.62 -2.61 -6.43
N ARG A 19 -13.12 -2.82 -7.66
CA ARG A 19 -12.70 -3.87 -8.59
C ARG A 19 -11.22 -3.80 -8.94
N TYR A 20 -10.71 -2.58 -9.18
CA TYR A 20 -9.31 -2.33 -9.50
C TYR A 20 -8.59 -1.82 -8.25
N LEU A 21 -7.70 -2.65 -7.70
CA LEU A 21 -7.03 -2.35 -6.44
C LEU A 21 -6.23 -1.05 -6.51
N VAL A 22 -5.54 -0.79 -7.62
CA VAL A 22 -4.72 0.43 -7.77
C VAL A 22 -5.60 1.67 -7.71
N GLU A 23 -6.66 1.73 -8.51
CA GLU A 23 -7.55 2.90 -8.54
C GLU A 23 -8.20 3.17 -7.19
N TRP A 24 -8.63 2.10 -6.52
CA TRP A 24 -9.23 2.17 -5.21
C TRP A 24 -8.22 2.57 -4.12
N PHE A 25 -7.01 2.01 -4.15
CA PHE A 25 -5.93 2.33 -3.22
C PHE A 25 -5.60 3.83 -3.24
N TRP A 26 -5.57 4.44 -4.44
CA TRP A 26 -5.36 5.88 -4.58
C TRP A 26 -6.42 6.74 -3.87
N LYS A 27 -7.66 6.24 -3.71
CA LYS A 27 -8.73 6.93 -2.98
C LYS A 27 -8.55 6.83 -1.46
N ILE A 28 -8.05 5.69 -0.97
CA ILE A 28 -7.99 5.42 0.48
C ILE A 28 -6.65 5.76 1.13
N LYS A 29 -5.53 5.77 0.39
CA LYS A 29 -4.17 5.89 0.94
C LYS A 29 -3.92 7.16 1.76
N SER A 30 -4.69 8.22 1.52
CA SER A 30 -4.55 9.51 2.20
C SER A 30 -5.31 9.58 3.53
N ASN A 31 -6.21 8.64 3.80
CA ASN A 31 -6.99 8.59 5.05
C ASN A 31 -6.52 7.39 5.89
N LYS A 32 -5.98 7.68 7.09
CA LYS A 32 -5.41 6.69 8.00
C LYS A 32 -6.43 5.66 8.50
N GLU A 33 -7.65 6.09 8.81
CA GLU A 33 -8.72 5.22 9.31
C GLU A 33 -9.18 4.28 8.19
N ASN A 34 -9.35 4.82 6.98
CA ASN A 34 -9.70 4.01 5.81
C ASN A 34 -8.59 3.00 5.52
N LEU A 35 -7.32 3.42 5.55
CA LEU A 35 -6.20 2.52 5.30
C LEU A 35 -6.20 1.34 6.26
N LEU A 36 -6.36 1.59 7.57
CA LEU A 36 -6.41 0.56 8.61
C LEU A 36 -7.53 -0.46 8.38
N ALA A 37 -8.71 0.00 7.94
CA ALA A 37 -9.85 -0.87 7.69
C ALA A 37 -9.63 -1.90 6.56
N PHE A 38 -8.59 -1.72 5.74
CA PHE A 38 -8.28 -2.61 4.64
C PHE A 38 -6.87 -3.18 4.66
N VAL A 39 -6.14 -3.01 5.77
CA VAL A 39 -4.95 -3.80 6.00
C VAL A 39 -5.37 -5.25 6.13
N ASP A 40 -4.58 -6.16 5.56
CA ASP A 40 -4.79 -7.60 5.70
C ASP A 40 -4.85 -7.96 7.20
N PRO A 41 -5.96 -8.56 7.68
CA PRO A 41 -6.09 -8.96 9.08
C PRO A 41 -4.97 -9.88 9.56
N ALA A 42 -4.32 -10.63 8.66
CA ALA A 42 -3.20 -11.50 8.98
C ALA A 42 -1.92 -10.73 9.39
N LEU A 43 -1.83 -9.44 9.06
CA LEU A 43 -0.70 -8.59 9.44
C LEU A 43 -0.77 -8.11 10.90
N ASP A 44 -1.88 -8.36 11.61
CA ASP A 44 -2.07 -8.02 13.04
C ASP A 44 -1.51 -6.62 13.35
N ALA A 45 -2.07 -5.60 12.69
CA ALA A 45 -1.56 -4.22 12.62
C ALA A 45 -1.61 -3.48 13.97
N LYS A 46 -0.83 -3.97 14.92
CA LYS A 46 -0.49 -3.34 16.19
C LYS A 46 0.32 -2.06 15.95
N GLU A 47 0.45 -1.26 16.99
CA GLU A 47 1.01 0.10 16.92
C GLU A 47 2.46 0.14 16.40
N ASP A 48 3.22 -0.92 16.64
CA ASP A 48 4.58 -1.13 16.14
C ASP A 48 4.62 -1.42 14.63
N ILE A 49 3.77 -2.33 14.15
CA ILE A 49 3.71 -2.72 12.73
C ILE A 49 3.03 -1.64 11.88
N TYR A 50 2.09 -0.90 12.45
CA TYR A 50 1.32 0.13 11.75
C TYR A 50 2.20 1.20 11.09
N LYS A 51 3.27 1.63 11.78
CA LYS A 51 4.20 2.62 11.22
C LYS A 51 4.88 2.09 9.96
N SER A 52 5.32 0.84 9.97
CA SER A 52 5.93 0.19 8.80
C SER A 52 4.93 0.04 7.66
N ILE A 53 3.67 -0.30 7.97
CA ILE A 53 2.59 -0.35 6.97
C ILE A 53 2.39 1.03 6.31
N CYS A 54 2.34 2.11 7.10
CA CYS A 54 2.20 3.47 6.54
C CYS A 54 3.34 3.80 5.56
N ILE A 55 4.59 3.46 5.91
CA ILE A 55 5.75 3.69 5.04
C ILE A 55 5.63 2.89 3.74
N VAL A 56 5.26 1.59 3.81
CA VAL A 56 5.06 0.74 2.62
C VAL A 56 3.92 1.27 1.73
N VAL A 57 2.84 1.77 2.33
CA VAL A 57 1.69 2.34 1.62
C VAL A 57 2.07 3.64 0.91
N GLU A 58 2.83 4.50 1.57
CA GLU A 58 3.36 5.73 0.98
C GLU A 58 4.29 5.42 -0.18
N LEU A 59 5.24 4.50 0.01
CA LEU A 59 6.16 4.02 -1.01
C LEU A 59 5.42 3.43 -2.23
N ALA A 60 4.41 2.60 -2.01
CA ALA A 60 3.56 2.06 -3.06
C ALA A 60 2.79 3.16 -3.83
N GLY A 61 2.36 4.21 -3.14
CA GLY A 61 1.77 5.39 -3.76
C GLY A 61 2.75 6.12 -4.68
N HIS A 62 4.01 6.27 -4.28
CA HIS A 62 5.06 6.86 -5.13
C HIS A 62 5.39 5.97 -6.34
N CYS A 63 5.53 4.66 -6.14
CA CYS A 63 5.83 3.71 -7.22
C CYS A 63 4.75 3.66 -8.30
N THR A 64 3.49 3.91 -7.92
CA THR A 64 2.34 3.87 -8.83
C THR A 64 1.88 5.26 -9.28
N ALA A 65 2.71 6.29 -9.09
CA ALA A 65 2.38 7.64 -9.54
C ALA A 65 2.05 7.69 -11.03
N ARG A 66 1.01 8.46 -11.40
CA ARG A 66 0.62 8.67 -12.81
C ARG A 66 1.75 9.27 -13.63
N ASP A 67 2.47 10.23 -13.06
CA ASP A 67 3.67 10.84 -13.64
C ASP A 67 4.89 9.93 -13.39
N PRO A 68 5.53 9.40 -14.44
CA PRO A 68 6.73 8.56 -14.30
C PRO A 68 7.89 9.26 -13.58
N ASN A 69 8.02 10.58 -13.70
CA ASN A 69 9.12 11.33 -13.07
C ASN A 69 8.97 11.43 -11.54
N ARG A 70 7.80 11.09 -11.00
CA ARG A 70 7.53 11.04 -9.55
C ARG A 70 7.74 9.65 -8.96
N ARG A 71 8.03 8.65 -9.80
CA ARG A 71 8.30 7.29 -9.34
C ARG A 71 9.76 7.21 -8.89
N PRO A 72 10.03 6.63 -7.72
CA PRO A 72 11.39 6.43 -7.27
C PRO A 72 12.09 5.36 -8.12
N ASP A 73 13.41 5.44 -8.20
CA ASP A 73 14.22 4.35 -8.72
C ASP A 73 14.08 3.11 -7.83
N MET A 74 14.21 1.92 -8.44
CA MET A 74 14.08 0.66 -7.69
C MET A 74 15.15 0.49 -6.61
N SER A 75 16.32 1.11 -6.74
CA SER A 75 17.32 1.14 -5.66
C SER A 75 16.77 1.83 -4.41
N HIS A 76 16.14 3.00 -4.57
CA HIS A 76 15.51 3.71 -3.46
C HIS A 76 14.37 2.89 -2.82
N VAL A 77 13.58 2.18 -3.62
CA VAL A 77 12.54 1.27 -3.11
C VAL A 77 13.14 0.17 -2.25
N VAL A 78 14.22 -0.47 -2.71
CA VAL A 78 14.91 -1.53 -1.95
C VAL A 78 15.53 -0.96 -0.66
N ASP A 79 16.15 0.21 -0.71
CA ASP A 79 16.76 0.85 0.47
C ASP A 79 15.72 1.14 1.56
N VAL A 80 14.56 1.68 1.18
CA VAL A 80 13.46 1.96 2.13
C VAL A 80 12.91 0.67 2.71
N VAL A 81 12.66 -0.35 1.89
CA VAL A 81 12.14 -1.64 2.38
C VAL A 81 13.17 -2.35 3.27
N GLY A 82 14.47 -2.28 2.93
CA GLY A 82 15.54 -2.86 3.73
C GLY A 82 15.61 -2.27 5.14
N GLN A 83 15.49 -0.95 5.26
CA GLN A 83 15.47 -0.27 6.56
C GLN A 83 14.31 -0.73 7.45
N LEU A 84 13.17 -1.14 6.88
CA LEU A 84 12.01 -1.64 7.64
C LEU A 84 12.19 -3.08 8.16
N VAL A 85 13.10 -3.86 7.55
CA VAL A 85 13.40 -5.23 7.97
C VAL A 85 14.47 -5.25 9.07
N GLU A 86 15.39 -4.27 9.03
CA GLU A 86 16.49 -4.14 9.98
C GLU A 86 16.13 -3.34 11.25
N SER A 87 14.95 -2.71 11.28
CA SER A 87 14.46 -1.81 12.34
C SER A 87 13.79 -2.50 13.53
#